data_AF-A0A1E4GM56-F1
#
_entry.id   AF-A0A1E4GM56-F1
#
_cell.length_a   1.000
_cell.length_b   1.000
_cell.length_c   1.000
_cell.angle_alpha   90.00
_cell.angle_beta   90.00
_cell.angle_gamma   90.00
#
_symmetry.space_group_name_H-M   'P 1'
#
loop_
_entity.id
_entity.type
_entity.pdbx_description
1 polymer ?
#
loop_
_entity_poly.entity_id
_entity_poly.type
_entity_poly.pdbx_seq_one_letter_code
_entity_poly.pdbx_strand_id
1 'polypeptide(L)'
;MSEGPDIDTVSLATPDLATLDRLAALDLSAAEKAHGALMAAEDPKDIPELSRAYRGLARSLRQTLALKDRLRRQRAERAESRPDPDRLARAGRFDILAEAVREAADDAGCDPAEREDLAERFHAEAWDWTERPDFLTEDLDALIHRARTLMDLGDEDEGSDPEDDDLIEGEAREVFRPEPNHPEPRPDPPSDRGAWPLDDQGRPRTPWANSS
;
A
#
# COMPACT_ATOMS: atom_id res chain seq x y z
N MET A 1 -25.11 -0.64 -22.24
CA MET A 1 -24.10 0.12 -21.46
C MET A 1 -24.84 0.81 -20.34
N SER A 2 -25.05 0.10 -19.24
CA SER A 2 -25.61 0.64 -17.99
C SER A 2 -24.58 0.35 -16.92
N GLU A 3 -23.77 1.35 -16.59
CA GLU A 3 -23.02 1.38 -15.34
C GLU A 3 -24.04 1.52 -14.22
N GLY A 4 -24.29 0.42 -13.51
CA GLY A 4 -24.99 0.47 -12.23
C GLY A 4 -24.04 1.10 -11.20
N PRO A 5 -24.54 1.93 -10.26
CA PRO A 5 -23.69 2.51 -9.25
C PRO A 5 -23.15 1.40 -8.33
N ASP A 6 -21.84 1.42 -8.16
CA ASP A 6 -21.05 0.56 -7.27
C ASP A 6 -21.54 0.73 -5.83
N ILE A 7 -22.21 -0.28 -5.28
CA ILE A 7 -22.88 -0.23 -3.97
C ILE A 7 -21.87 -0.35 -2.81
N ASP A 8 -20.56 -0.44 -3.12
CA ASP A 8 -19.48 -0.51 -2.13
C ASP A 8 -18.86 0.86 -1.80
N THR A 9 -19.40 1.96 -2.35
CA THR A 9 -18.95 3.34 -2.05
C THR A 9 -19.90 4.15 -1.18
N VAL A 10 -20.74 3.51 -0.37
CA VAL A 10 -21.29 4.19 0.83
C VAL A 10 -20.22 4.15 1.91
N SER A 11 -19.11 4.85 1.66
CA SER A 11 -18.33 5.45 2.74
C SER A 11 -19.35 6.26 3.54
N LEU A 12 -19.67 5.80 4.75
CA LEU A 12 -20.46 6.58 5.70
C LEU A 12 -19.71 7.90 5.85
N ALA A 13 -20.14 8.91 5.09
CA ALA A 13 -19.44 10.16 4.91
C ALA A 13 -19.20 10.73 6.29
N THR A 14 -17.96 10.60 6.78
CA THR A 14 -17.59 11.18 8.06
C THR A 14 -17.64 12.67 7.79
N PRO A 15 -18.56 13.44 8.42
CA PRO A 15 -18.70 14.84 8.10
C PRO A 15 -17.35 15.51 8.28
N ASP A 16 -16.90 16.21 7.25
CA ASP A 16 -15.63 16.93 7.32
C ASP A 16 -15.72 18.09 8.33
N LEU A 17 -14.57 18.60 8.78
CA LEU A 17 -14.54 19.68 9.76
C LEU A 17 -15.33 20.92 9.30
N ALA A 18 -15.34 21.20 7.99
CA ALA A 18 -16.05 22.35 7.43
C ALA A 18 -17.57 22.21 7.55
N THR A 19 -18.11 21.01 7.36
CA THR A 19 -19.53 20.70 7.54
C THR A 19 -19.92 20.85 9.00
N LEU A 20 -19.09 20.33 9.93
CA LEU A 20 -19.32 20.50 11.37
C LEU A 20 -19.21 21.96 11.82
N ASP A 21 -18.33 22.76 11.21
CA ASP A 21 -18.21 24.19 11.47
C ASP A 21 -19.47 24.96 11.05
N ARG A 22 -19.97 24.67 9.84
CA ARG A 22 -21.22 25.26 9.35
C ARG A 22 -22.40 24.86 10.24
N LEU A 23 -22.50 23.59 10.63
CA LEU A 23 -23.57 23.11 11.50
C LEU A 23 -23.50 23.75 12.89
N ALA A 24 -22.31 23.85 13.49
CA ALA A 24 -22.15 24.51 14.79
C ALA A 24 -22.56 25.99 14.75
N ALA A 25 -22.27 26.70 13.66
CA ALA A 25 -22.70 28.09 13.48
C ALA A 25 -24.23 28.21 13.36
N LEU A 26 -24.87 27.30 12.62
CA LEU A 26 -26.33 27.25 12.51
C LEU A 26 -27.01 26.91 13.84
N ASP A 27 -26.49 25.90 14.55
CA ASP A 27 -27.00 25.48 15.87
C ASP A 27 -26.83 26.59 16.92
N LEU A 28 -25.71 27.32 16.90
CA LEU A 28 -25.47 28.47 17.77
C LEU A 28 -26.46 29.59 17.48
N SER A 29 -26.62 29.98 16.21
CA SER A 29 -27.57 31.03 15.83
C SER A 29 -29.01 30.68 16.21
N ALA A 30 -29.41 29.42 16.02
CA ALA A 30 -30.72 28.94 16.44
C ALA A 30 -30.89 28.95 17.96
N ALA A 31 -29.86 28.52 18.72
CA ALA A 31 -29.88 28.53 20.18
C ALA A 31 -29.95 29.96 20.74
N GLU A 32 -29.20 30.91 20.17
CA GLU A 32 -29.24 32.33 20.53
C GLU A 32 -30.64 32.93 20.28
N LYS A 33 -31.25 32.62 19.13
CA LYS A 33 -32.61 33.07 18.81
C LYS A 33 -33.64 32.49 19.78
N ALA A 34 -33.57 31.19 20.07
CA ALA A 34 -34.47 30.54 21.03
C ALA A 34 -34.28 31.07 22.45
N HIS A 35 -33.04 31.36 22.85
CA HIS A 35 -32.72 31.97 24.13
C HIS A 35 -33.28 33.40 24.22
N GLY A 36 -33.09 34.22 23.18
CA GLY A 36 -33.66 35.57 23.12
C GLY A 36 -35.18 35.56 23.22
N ALA A 37 -35.85 34.66 22.49
CA ALA A 37 -37.30 34.50 22.57
C ALA A 37 -37.75 34.06 23.98
N LEU A 38 -37.03 33.14 24.61
CA LEU A 38 -37.28 32.72 26.00
C LEU A 38 -37.16 33.88 26.99
N MET A 39 -36.14 34.73 26.84
CA MET A 39 -35.93 35.88 27.72
C MET A 39 -36.95 37.01 27.49
N ALA A 40 -37.53 37.11 26.29
CA ALA A 40 -38.55 38.08 25.94
C ALA A 40 -39.99 37.60 26.22
N ALA A 41 -40.18 36.36 26.66
CA ALA A 41 -41.50 35.79 26.88
C ALA A 41 -42.20 36.44 28.08
N GLU A 42 -43.35 37.07 27.84
CA GLU A 42 -44.16 37.70 28.88
C GLU A 42 -45.26 36.75 29.41
N ASP A 43 -45.79 35.86 28.57
CA ASP A 43 -46.79 34.87 28.98
C ASP A 43 -46.11 33.66 29.64
N PRO A 44 -46.42 33.34 30.92
CA PRO A 44 -45.91 32.15 31.59
C PRO A 44 -46.19 30.82 30.87
N LYS A 45 -47.20 30.77 29.99
CA LYS A 45 -47.53 29.56 29.22
C LYS A 45 -46.54 29.23 28.12
N ASP A 46 -45.83 30.23 27.58
CA ASP A 46 -44.87 30.05 26.47
C ASP A 46 -43.48 29.62 26.99
N ILE A 47 -43.15 30.00 28.23
CA ILE A 47 -41.85 29.73 28.87
C ILE A 47 -41.44 28.24 28.81
N PRO A 48 -42.31 27.25 29.10
CA PRO A 48 -41.93 25.84 29.08
C PRO A 48 -41.56 25.33 27.68
N GLU A 49 -42.25 25.80 26.63
CA GLU A 49 -41.97 25.39 25.25
C GLU A 49 -40.65 25.97 24.78
N LEU A 50 -40.47 27.29 24.95
CA LEU A 50 -39.23 27.99 24.61
C LEU A 50 -38.02 27.42 25.38
N SER A 51 -38.21 27.05 26.65
CA SER A 51 -37.17 26.39 27.46
C SER A 51 -36.80 25.00 26.94
N ARG A 52 -37.75 24.24 26.38
CA ARG A 52 -37.45 22.93 25.76
C ARG A 52 -36.74 23.12 24.43
N ALA A 53 -37.19 24.05 23.60
CA ALA A 53 -36.56 24.38 22.32
C ALA A 53 -35.09 24.80 22.52
N TYR A 54 -34.84 25.76 23.40
CA TYR A 54 -33.48 26.21 23.72
C TYR A 54 -32.60 25.05 24.22
N ARG A 55 -33.08 24.23 25.16
CA ARG A 55 -32.31 23.08 25.67
C ARG A 55 -32.01 22.04 24.60
N GLY A 56 -32.94 21.81 23.67
CA GLY A 56 -32.74 20.93 22.52
C GLY A 56 -31.61 21.43 21.61
N LEU A 57 -31.68 22.71 21.23
CA LEU A 57 -30.67 23.35 20.37
C LEU A 57 -29.29 23.42 21.04
N ALA A 58 -29.24 23.82 22.32
CA ALA A 58 -28.00 23.85 23.10
C ALA A 58 -27.42 22.44 23.32
N ARG A 59 -28.24 21.39 23.30
CA ARG A 59 -27.75 20.00 23.30
C ARG A 59 -27.16 19.62 21.94
N SER A 60 -27.85 19.94 20.83
CA SER A 60 -27.34 19.71 19.48
C SER A 60 -25.98 20.38 19.28
N LEU A 61 -25.86 21.66 19.64
CA LEU A 61 -24.61 22.41 19.55
C LEU A 61 -23.46 21.70 20.29
N ARG A 62 -23.70 21.27 21.54
CA ARG A 62 -22.69 20.55 22.33
C ARG A 62 -22.27 19.22 21.67
N GLN A 63 -23.22 18.51 21.07
CA GLN A 63 -22.91 17.27 20.33
C GLN A 63 -22.06 17.56 19.09
N THR A 64 -22.41 18.58 18.32
CA THR A 64 -21.64 19.01 17.14
C THR A 64 -20.21 19.42 17.52
N LEU A 65 -20.04 20.21 18.58
CA LEU A 65 -18.72 20.60 19.08
C LEU A 65 -17.90 19.41 19.60
N ALA A 66 -18.52 18.46 20.29
CA ALA A 66 -17.85 17.26 20.76
C ALA A 66 -17.36 16.38 19.59
N LEU A 67 -18.17 16.23 18.54
CA LEU A 67 -17.78 15.52 17.32
C LEU A 67 -16.60 16.21 16.61
N LYS A 68 -16.64 17.54 16.50
CA LYS A 68 -15.55 18.33 15.93
C LYS A 68 -14.24 18.15 16.68
N ASP A 69 -14.29 18.19 18.02
CA ASP A 69 -13.12 17.96 18.88
C ASP A 69 -12.57 16.55 18.72
N ARG A 70 -13.45 15.53 18.70
CA ARG A 70 -13.06 14.15 18.41
C ARG A 70 -12.38 14.01 17.05
N LEU A 71 -12.92 14.62 16.00
CA LEU A 71 -12.34 14.56 14.66
C LEU A 71 -10.97 15.25 14.58
N ARG A 72 -10.78 16.35 15.31
CA ARG A 72 -9.47 17.02 15.43
C ARG A 72 -8.44 16.13 16.09
N ARG A 73 -8.78 15.48 17.22
CA ARG A 73 -7.89 14.52 17.89
C ARG A 73 -7.52 13.36 16.98
N GLN A 74 -8.51 12.74 16.32
CA GLN A 74 -8.24 11.66 15.37
C GLN A 74 -7.32 12.07 14.21
N ARG A 75 -7.41 13.33 13.74
CA ARG A 75 -6.51 13.84 12.71
C ARG A 75 -5.10 14.08 13.26
N ALA A 76 -4.97 14.60 14.48
CA ALA A 76 -3.68 14.76 15.14
C ALA A 76 -3.01 13.41 15.39
N GLU A 77 -3.75 12.44 15.95
CA GLU A 77 -3.29 11.07 16.19
C GLU A 77 -2.82 10.40 14.89
N ARG A 78 -3.56 10.55 13.78
CA ARG A 78 -3.14 10.02 12.47
C ARG A 78 -1.92 10.73 11.90
N ALA A 79 -1.76 12.02 12.17
CA ALA A 79 -0.58 12.77 11.73
C ALA A 79 0.65 12.35 12.53
N GLU A 80 0.51 12.15 13.84
CA GLU A 80 1.56 11.61 14.73
C GLU A 80 1.89 10.16 14.42
N SER A 81 0.90 9.35 14.05
CA SER A 81 1.11 7.94 13.67
C SER A 81 1.62 7.77 12.24
N ARG A 82 1.73 8.85 11.45
CA ARG A 82 2.22 8.74 10.08
C ARG A 82 3.72 8.41 10.16
N PRO A 83 4.15 7.27 9.59
CA PRO A 83 5.56 6.92 9.59
C PRO A 83 6.39 8.02 8.92
N ASP A 84 7.52 8.35 9.54
CA ASP A 84 8.49 9.30 9.03
C ASP A 84 8.94 8.86 7.63
N PRO A 85 8.76 9.69 6.57
CA PRO A 85 9.12 9.33 5.21
C PRO A 85 10.60 8.95 5.07
N ASP A 86 11.49 9.60 5.83
CA ASP A 86 12.92 9.30 5.78
C ASP A 86 13.22 7.96 6.43
N ARG A 87 12.49 7.61 7.50
CA ARG A 87 12.58 6.28 8.12
C ARG A 87 12.12 5.18 7.16
N LEU A 88 11.03 5.41 6.41
CA LEU A 88 10.57 4.47 5.39
C LEU A 88 11.57 4.33 4.24
N ALA A 89 12.15 5.45 3.78
CA ALA A 89 13.15 5.44 2.72
C ALA A 89 14.43 4.71 3.15
N ARG A 90 14.87 4.90 4.41
CA ARG A 90 16.01 4.16 4.99
C ARG A 90 15.73 2.66 5.04
N ALA A 91 14.56 2.25 5.51
CA ALA A 91 14.16 0.84 5.55
C ALA A 91 14.11 0.22 4.16
N GLY A 92 13.45 0.86 3.20
CA GLY A 92 13.35 0.34 1.83
C GLY A 92 14.70 0.23 1.12
N ARG A 93 15.63 1.18 1.36
CA ARG A 93 17.01 1.06 0.84
C ARG A 93 17.75 -0.10 1.51
N PHE A 94 17.59 -0.29 2.82
CA PHE A 94 18.20 -1.41 3.52
C PHE A 94 17.69 -2.76 2.99
N ASP A 95 16.40 -2.88 2.73
CA ASP A 95 15.80 -4.08 2.12
C ASP A 95 16.41 -4.39 0.75
N ILE A 96 16.68 -3.36 -0.07
CA ILE A 96 17.38 -3.54 -1.36
C ILE A 96 18.79 -4.09 -1.15
N LEU A 97 19.53 -3.59 -0.16
CA LEU A 97 20.87 -4.12 0.14
C LEU A 97 20.82 -5.57 0.62
N ALA A 98 19.86 -5.91 1.47
CA ALA A 98 19.67 -7.27 1.96
C ALA A 98 19.31 -8.24 0.81
N GLU A 99 18.50 -7.79 -0.14
CA GLU A 99 18.20 -8.57 -1.34
C GLU A 99 19.44 -8.77 -2.22
N ALA A 100 20.22 -7.72 -2.45
CA ALA A 100 21.42 -7.79 -3.27
C ALA A 100 22.52 -8.71 -2.67
N VAL A 101 22.57 -8.81 -1.34
CA VAL A 101 23.41 -9.79 -0.63
C VAL A 101 22.87 -11.21 -0.81
N ARG A 102 21.55 -11.40 -0.71
CA ARG A 102 20.92 -12.71 -0.92
C ARG A 102 21.14 -13.22 -2.35
N GLU A 103 20.96 -12.35 -3.34
CA GLU A 103 21.21 -12.67 -4.75
C GLU A 103 22.68 -13.05 -4.98
N ALA A 104 23.63 -12.29 -4.42
CA ALA A 104 25.04 -12.63 -4.54
C ALA A 104 25.40 -13.96 -3.85
N ALA A 105 24.73 -14.29 -2.74
CA ALA A 105 24.89 -15.59 -2.09
C ALA A 105 24.30 -16.74 -2.93
N ASP A 106 23.17 -16.50 -3.62
CA ASP A 106 22.62 -17.45 -4.59
C ASP A 106 23.57 -17.69 -5.76
N ASP A 107 24.17 -16.62 -6.31
CA ASP A 107 25.15 -16.69 -7.39
C ASP A 107 26.44 -17.41 -6.96
N ALA A 108 26.86 -17.23 -5.71
CA ALA A 108 27.99 -17.96 -5.11
C ALA A 108 27.67 -19.44 -4.81
N GLY A 109 26.42 -19.87 -5.00
CA GLY A 109 25.99 -21.25 -4.76
C GLY A 109 25.83 -21.61 -3.29
N CYS A 110 25.64 -20.63 -2.40
CA CYS A 110 25.39 -20.87 -0.98
C CYS A 110 24.12 -21.70 -0.77
N ASP A 111 24.16 -22.61 0.19
CA ASP A 111 22.99 -23.40 0.55
C ASP A 111 21.97 -22.56 1.36
N PRO A 112 20.73 -23.06 1.57
CA PRO A 112 19.71 -22.30 2.29
C PRO A 112 20.09 -21.88 3.72
N ALA A 113 20.87 -22.67 4.44
CA ALA A 113 21.28 -22.36 5.81
C ALA A 113 22.40 -21.30 5.79
N GLU A 114 23.36 -21.44 4.88
CA GLU A 114 24.43 -20.45 4.69
C GLU A 114 23.86 -19.08 4.30
N ARG A 115 22.81 -19.04 3.46
CA ARG A 115 22.11 -17.79 3.12
C ARG A 115 21.38 -17.16 4.30
N GLU A 116 20.78 -17.96 5.17
CA GLU A 116 20.11 -17.46 6.37
C GLU A 116 21.12 -16.87 7.34
N ASP A 117 22.24 -17.55 7.58
CA ASP A 117 23.35 -17.05 8.39
C ASP A 117 23.93 -15.74 7.83
N LEU A 118 24.11 -15.66 6.50
CA LEU A 118 24.55 -14.43 5.82
C LEU A 118 23.55 -13.28 5.97
N ALA A 119 22.25 -13.56 5.84
CA ALA A 119 21.22 -12.56 6.00
C ALA A 119 21.15 -12.02 7.44
N GLU A 120 21.26 -12.90 8.43
CA GLU A 120 21.32 -12.51 9.85
C GLU A 120 22.56 -11.66 10.15
N ARG A 121 23.73 -12.09 9.64
CA ARG A 121 24.99 -11.35 9.80
C ARG A 121 24.93 -9.97 9.13
N PHE A 122 24.44 -9.90 7.90
CA PHE A 122 24.24 -8.63 7.20
C PHE A 122 23.32 -7.70 7.98
N HIS A 123 22.19 -8.21 8.48
CA HIS A 123 21.29 -7.43 9.34
C HIS A 123 21.99 -6.91 10.59
N ALA A 124 22.79 -7.72 11.27
CA ALA A 124 23.49 -7.32 12.48
C ALA A 124 24.58 -6.26 12.22
N GLU A 125 25.33 -6.39 11.12
CA GLU A 125 26.50 -5.55 10.86
C GLU A 125 26.18 -4.26 10.10
N ALA A 126 25.19 -4.30 9.20
CA ALA A 126 24.87 -3.17 8.34
C ALA A 126 23.74 -2.27 8.88
N TRP A 127 23.04 -2.68 9.96
CA TRP A 127 21.90 -1.91 10.48
C TRP A 127 22.26 -0.46 10.81
N ASP A 128 23.43 -0.23 11.41
CA ASP A 128 23.93 1.10 11.78
C ASP A 128 24.16 2.01 10.56
N TRP A 129 24.30 1.44 9.36
CA TRP A 129 24.43 2.25 8.13
C TRP A 129 23.20 3.10 7.90
N THR A 130 22.02 2.58 8.30
CA THR A 130 20.76 3.31 8.18
C THR A 130 20.74 4.57 9.03
N GLU A 131 21.60 4.72 10.04
CA GLU A 131 21.69 5.92 10.88
C GLU A 131 22.57 7.01 10.28
N ARG A 132 23.46 6.65 9.34
CA ARG A 132 24.40 7.60 8.73
C ARG A 132 23.66 8.74 8.01
N PRO A 133 24.16 9.99 8.09
CA PRO A 133 23.49 11.15 7.50
C PRO A 133 23.47 11.12 5.98
N ASP A 134 24.43 10.44 5.36
CA ASP A 134 24.60 10.31 3.92
C ASP A 134 23.91 9.09 3.33
N PHE A 135 23.37 8.17 4.13
CA PHE A 135 22.82 6.89 3.65
C PHE A 135 21.73 7.03 2.58
N LEU A 136 20.88 8.06 2.71
CA LEU A 136 19.81 8.34 1.74
C LEU A 136 20.33 8.99 0.46
N THR A 137 21.48 9.64 0.50
CA THR A 137 22.07 10.41 -0.61
C THR A 137 23.22 9.70 -1.30
N GLU A 138 23.85 8.73 -0.63
CA GLU A 138 24.90 7.89 -1.19
C GLU A 138 24.36 7.11 -2.39
N ASP A 139 25.22 6.91 -3.38
CA ASP A 139 24.89 6.12 -4.56
C ASP A 139 24.50 4.69 -4.16
N LEU A 140 23.40 4.19 -4.73
CA LEU A 140 22.85 2.89 -4.31
C LEU A 140 23.75 1.74 -4.75
N ASP A 141 24.35 1.84 -5.94
CA ASP A 141 25.24 0.80 -6.46
C ASP A 141 26.52 0.71 -5.62
N ALA A 142 27.06 1.85 -5.19
CA ALA A 142 28.17 1.90 -4.23
C ALA A 142 27.83 1.24 -2.87
N LEU A 143 26.59 1.42 -2.38
CA LEU A 143 26.12 0.75 -1.16
C LEU A 143 25.96 -0.75 -1.36
N ILE A 144 25.43 -1.18 -2.50
CA ILE A 144 25.29 -2.60 -2.87
C ILE A 144 26.66 -3.26 -2.93
N HIS A 145 27.61 -2.65 -3.64
CA HIS A 145 28.97 -3.17 -3.73
C HIS A 145 29.59 -3.32 -2.33
N ARG A 146 29.45 -2.30 -1.47
CA ARG A 146 29.93 -2.37 -0.09
C ARG A 146 29.25 -3.46 0.73
N ALA A 147 27.94 -3.67 0.56
CA ALA A 147 27.19 -4.73 1.24
C ALA A 147 27.68 -6.13 0.82
N ARG A 148 27.94 -6.33 -0.47
CA ARG A 148 28.53 -7.58 -1.00
C ARG A 148 29.95 -7.78 -0.48
N THR A 149 30.79 -6.74 -0.52
CA THR A 149 32.16 -6.80 0.03
C THR A 149 32.16 -7.11 1.53
N LEU A 150 31.24 -6.52 2.31
CA LEU A 150 31.12 -6.79 3.74
C LEU A 150 30.86 -8.28 4.02
N MET A 151 30.10 -8.93 3.14
CA MET A 151 29.74 -10.34 3.26
C MET A 151 30.73 -11.30 2.57
N ASP A 152 31.85 -10.78 2.05
CA ASP A 152 32.83 -11.52 1.24
C ASP A 152 32.23 -12.15 -0.04
N LEU A 153 31.17 -11.53 -0.60
CA LEU A 153 30.47 -11.95 -1.82
C LEU A 153 30.89 -11.10 -3.03
N GLY A 154 32.17 -10.74 -3.10
CA GLY A 154 32.69 -9.88 -4.17
C GLY A 154 32.56 -10.54 -5.55
N ASP A 155 32.35 -9.71 -6.57
CA ASP A 155 32.27 -10.16 -7.96
C ASP A 155 33.60 -10.87 -8.32
N GLU A 156 33.55 -12.15 -8.68
CA GLU A 156 34.69 -12.79 -9.36
C GLU A 156 34.91 -12.02 -10.67
N ASP A 157 36.03 -11.32 -10.73
CA ASP A 157 36.48 -10.47 -11.83
C ASP A 157 36.28 -11.16 -13.20
N GLU A 158 35.65 -10.47 -14.14
CA GLU A 158 35.71 -10.78 -15.58
C GLU A 158 37.17 -10.73 -16.03
N GLY A 159 37.92 -11.83 -15.85
CA GLY A 159 39.38 -11.76 -15.97
C GLY A 159 40.10 -13.11 -15.89
N SER A 160 39.65 -14.10 -16.64
CA SER A 160 40.53 -15.20 -17.07
C SER A 160 40.17 -15.56 -18.50
N ASP A 161 40.88 -14.93 -19.43
CA ASP A 161 41.07 -15.45 -20.77
C ASP A 161 42.00 -16.67 -20.61
N PRO A 162 41.52 -17.93 -20.70
CA PRO A 162 42.44 -19.04 -20.73
C PRO A 162 43.26 -18.94 -22.02
N GLU A 163 44.58 -18.89 -21.85
CA GLU A 163 45.56 -19.04 -22.93
C GLU A 163 45.24 -20.30 -23.75
N ASP A 164 44.59 -20.15 -24.91
CA ASP A 164 44.45 -21.22 -25.90
C ASP A 164 45.70 -21.22 -26.80
N ASP A 165 46.76 -21.83 -26.28
CA ASP A 165 47.82 -22.43 -27.08
C ASP A 165 47.51 -23.93 -27.15
N ASP A 166 46.82 -24.37 -28.21
CA ASP A 166 47.10 -25.66 -28.85
C ASP A 166 46.45 -25.82 -30.23
N LEU A 167 47.34 -25.85 -31.20
CA LEU A 167 47.20 -26.19 -32.61
C LEU A 167 46.59 -27.59 -32.80
N ILE A 168 45.44 -27.69 -33.46
CA ILE A 168 45.01 -28.94 -34.12
C ILE A 168 44.63 -28.65 -35.58
N GLU A 169 45.49 -29.12 -36.48
CA GLU A 169 45.25 -29.24 -37.91
C GLU A 169 44.20 -30.34 -38.20
N GLY A 170 43.30 -30.06 -39.15
CA GLY A 170 42.70 -31.07 -40.03
C GLY A 170 41.38 -31.69 -39.60
N GLU A 171 40.27 -31.23 -40.17
CA GLU A 171 39.51 -31.95 -41.20
C GLU A 171 38.19 -31.21 -41.47
N ALA A 172 37.95 -30.90 -42.74
CA ALA A 172 36.69 -30.35 -43.21
C ALA A 172 35.57 -31.37 -42.99
N ARG A 173 34.61 -31.04 -42.11
CA ARG A 173 33.33 -31.74 -42.01
C ARG A 173 32.18 -30.77 -42.27
N GLU A 174 31.43 -31.16 -43.30
CA GLU A 174 30.13 -30.71 -43.79
C GLU A 174 29.37 -29.68 -42.95
N VAL A 175 29.07 -28.57 -43.62
CA VAL A 175 28.10 -27.54 -43.22
C VAL A 175 26.72 -28.17 -43.11
N PHE A 176 26.34 -28.61 -41.91
CA PHE A 176 24.94 -28.91 -41.60
C PHE A 176 24.24 -27.58 -41.31
N ARG A 177 23.51 -27.07 -42.30
CA ARG A 177 22.56 -25.96 -42.11
C ARG A 177 21.40 -26.46 -41.25
N PRO A 178 21.09 -25.87 -40.09
CA PRO A 178 19.76 -26.02 -39.53
C PRO A 178 18.78 -25.22 -40.40
N GLU A 179 17.76 -25.90 -40.92
CA GLU A 179 16.61 -25.25 -41.54
C GLU A 179 15.97 -24.25 -40.56
N PRO A 180 15.42 -23.13 -41.05
CA PRO A 180 14.71 -22.18 -40.20
C PRO A 180 13.40 -22.84 -39.75
N ASN A 181 13.33 -23.25 -38.48
CA ASN A 181 12.08 -23.55 -37.83
C ASN A 181 11.22 -22.28 -37.81
N HIS A 182 10.29 -22.19 -38.76
CA HIS A 182 9.11 -21.33 -38.63
C HIS A 182 8.36 -21.74 -37.35
N PRO A 183 8.08 -20.83 -36.41
CA PRO A 183 7.10 -21.13 -35.39
C PRO A 183 5.72 -21.22 -36.07
N GLU A 184 5.12 -22.41 -36.03
CA GLU A 184 3.71 -22.59 -36.38
C GLU A 184 2.86 -21.60 -35.56
N PRO A 185 1.84 -20.95 -36.16
CA PRO A 185 0.89 -20.17 -35.38
C PRO A 185 0.16 -21.12 -34.42
N ARG A 186 0.23 -20.82 -33.13
CA ARG A 186 -0.56 -21.50 -32.08
C ARG A 186 -2.02 -21.57 -32.52
N PRO A 187 -2.70 -22.72 -32.41
CA PRO A 187 -4.15 -22.74 -32.59
C PRO A 187 -4.78 -21.89 -31.48
N ASP A 188 -5.70 -21.01 -31.89
CA ASP A 188 -6.51 -20.23 -30.96
C ASP A 188 -7.18 -21.16 -29.92
N PRO A 189 -7.29 -20.74 -28.65
CA PRO A 189 -8.05 -21.51 -27.67
C PRO A 189 -9.50 -21.61 -28.16
N PRO A 190 -10.17 -22.78 -28.01
CA PRO A 190 -11.56 -22.92 -28.39
C PRO A 190 -12.40 -21.88 -27.63
N SER A 191 -13.10 -21.03 -28.38
CA SER A 191 -14.06 -20.08 -27.85
C SER A 191 -15.33 -20.81 -27.41
N ASP A 192 -15.22 -21.59 -26.34
CA ASP A 192 -16.38 -22.15 -25.63
C ASP A 192 -16.30 -21.70 -24.17
N ARG A 193 -16.64 -20.42 -23.96
CA ARG A 193 -17.26 -20.03 -22.68
C ARG A 193 -18.60 -20.75 -22.64
N GLY A 194 -18.59 -21.94 -22.05
CA GLY A 194 -19.80 -22.64 -21.67
C GLY A 194 -20.71 -21.69 -20.91
N ALA A 195 -21.85 -21.36 -21.52
CA ALA A 195 -22.95 -20.72 -20.85
C ALA A 195 -23.38 -21.65 -19.71
N TRP A 196 -23.16 -21.22 -18.47
CA TRP A 196 -23.68 -21.94 -17.31
C TRP A 196 -25.20 -22.06 -17.45
N PRO A 197 -25.79 -23.26 -17.27
CA PRO A 197 -27.22 -23.42 -17.40
C PRO A 197 -27.93 -22.47 -16.44
N LEU A 198 -28.76 -21.61 -17.03
CA LEU A 198 -29.54 -20.63 -16.31
C LEU A 198 -30.69 -21.35 -15.59
N ASP A 199 -31.13 -20.81 -14.46
CA ASP A 199 -32.43 -21.19 -13.89
C ASP A 199 -33.60 -20.65 -14.75
N ASP A 200 -34.85 -20.99 -14.40
CA ASP A 200 -36.05 -20.51 -15.09
C ASP A 200 -36.22 -18.97 -15.05
N GLN A 201 -35.30 -18.25 -14.38
CA GLN A 201 -35.25 -16.79 -14.28
C GLN A 201 -34.00 -16.19 -14.96
N GLY A 202 -33.22 -16.98 -15.69
CA GLY A 202 -32.10 -16.49 -16.49
C GLY A 202 -30.82 -16.18 -15.71
N ARG A 203 -30.58 -16.79 -14.53
CA ARG A 203 -29.37 -16.57 -13.70
C ARG A 203 -28.40 -17.76 -13.75
N PRO A 204 -27.06 -17.53 -13.81
CA PRO A 204 -26.07 -18.61 -13.88
C PRO A 204 -25.99 -19.38 -12.56
N ARG A 205 -26.14 -20.71 -12.63
CA ARG A 205 -25.96 -21.61 -11.47
C ARG A 205 -24.48 -21.83 -11.18
N THR A 206 -23.98 -21.31 -10.05
CA THR A 206 -22.63 -21.60 -9.55
C THR A 206 -22.64 -22.71 -8.48
N PRO A 207 -21.65 -23.63 -8.44
CA PRO A 207 -21.71 -24.86 -7.64
C PRO A 207 -21.43 -24.71 -6.13
N TRP A 208 -21.19 -23.50 -5.61
CA TRP A 208 -20.81 -23.28 -4.20
C TRP A 208 -21.98 -22.84 -3.30
N ALA A 209 -23.21 -22.85 -3.80
CA ALA A 209 -24.37 -22.29 -3.09
C ALA A 209 -25.11 -23.28 -2.16
N ASN A 210 -24.58 -24.48 -1.89
CA ASN A 210 -25.18 -25.41 -0.91
C ASN A 210 -24.12 -25.94 0.05
N SER A 211 -23.90 -25.21 1.14
CA SER A 211 -23.37 -25.74 2.40
C SER A 211 -23.92 -24.88 3.53
N SER A 212 -25.14 -25.21 3.96
CA SER A 212 -25.76 -24.87 5.23
C SER A 212 -26.47 -26.10 5.75
#